data_AF-A0A316LWD4-F1
#
_entry.id   AF-A0A316LWD4-F1
#
_cell.length_a   1.000
_cell.length_b   1.000
_cell.length_c   1.000
_cell.angle_alpha   90.00
_cell.angle_beta   90.00
_cell.angle_gamma   90.00
#
_symmetry.space_group_name_H-M   'P 1'
#
loop_
_entity.id
_entity.type
_entity.pdbx_description
1 polymer ?
#
loop_
_entity_poly.entity_id
_entity_poly.type
_entity_poly.pdbx_seq_one_letter_code
_entity_poly.pdbx_strand_id
1 'polypeptide(L)'
;MENEALYQLSRFAFSLVWGVVVGVFYEAGGCVRMLGRFWLTAASDVFFWLVTSAATFLFFLYVNGGDMNGYLLFAVFAGAVAVRLTLGSVSDAVGRRVADWLRKRRRRRKAARAEKKRRESGKILPSLFLF
;
A
#
# COMPACT_ATOMS: atom_id res chain seq x y z
N MET A 1 42.93 -0.68 10.45
CA MET A 1 42.14 -0.10 9.33
C MET A 1 41.12 -1.10 8.77
N GLU A 2 41.44 -2.38 8.60
CA GLU A 2 40.47 -3.38 8.09
C GLU A 2 39.18 -3.50 8.94
N ASN A 3 39.30 -3.44 10.27
CA ASN A 3 38.14 -3.53 11.17
C ASN A 3 37.14 -2.37 11.01
N GLU A 4 37.62 -1.16 10.69
CA GLU A 4 36.75 0.00 10.48
C GLU A 4 35.96 -0.14 9.17
N ALA A 5 36.62 -0.61 8.10
CA ALA A 5 35.97 -0.83 6.81
C ALA A 5 34.89 -1.92 6.91
N LEU A 6 35.17 -3.03 7.58
CA LEU A 6 34.20 -4.10 7.82
C LEU A 6 33.01 -3.61 8.66
N TYR A 7 33.27 -2.74 9.64
CA TYR A 7 32.22 -2.18 10.49
C TYR A 7 31.34 -1.19 9.73
N GLN A 8 31.89 -0.37 8.84
CA GLN A 8 31.10 0.51 7.98
C GLN A 8 30.27 -0.29 6.96
N LEU A 9 30.86 -1.34 6.38
CA LEU A 9 30.18 -2.22 5.44
C LEU A 9 28.99 -2.95 6.07
N SER A 10 29.14 -3.42 7.32
CA SER A 10 28.04 -4.09 8.03
C SER A 10 26.89 -3.13 8.33
N ARG A 11 27.17 -1.89 8.78
CA ARG A 11 26.12 -0.86 8.96
C ARG A 11 25.40 -0.54 7.64
N PHE A 12 26.15 -0.46 6.54
CA PHE A 12 25.58 -0.27 5.21
C PHE A 12 24.66 -1.42 4.82
N ALA A 13 25.10 -2.67 5.00
CA ALA A 13 24.30 -3.86 4.71
C ALA A 13 23.03 -3.92 5.57
N PHE A 14 23.12 -3.65 6.88
CA PHE A 14 21.94 -3.58 7.75
C PHE A 14 20.98 -2.48 7.31
N SER A 15 21.50 -1.32 6.91
CA SER A 15 20.67 -0.21 6.42
C SER A 15 19.97 -0.55 5.11
N LEU A 16 20.64 -1.29 4.22
CA LEU A 16 20.04 -1.79 3.00
C LEU A 16 18.92 -2.80 3.29
N VAL A 17 19.15 -3.74 4.21
CA VAL A 17 18.13 -4.70 4.66
C VAL A 17 16.94 -3.97 5.32
N TRP A 18 17.20 -2.95 6.13
CA TRP A 18 16.15 -2.13 6.71
C TRP A 18 15.31 -1.43 5.63
N GLY A 19 15.97 -0.87 4.61
CA GLY A 19 15.31 -0.33 3.43
C GLY A 19 14.38 -1.33 2.75
N VAL A 20 14.81 -2.59 2.61
CA VAL A 20 13.98 -3.67 2.08
C VAL A 20 12.75 -3.92 2.96
N VAL A 21 12.92 -4.00 4.28
CA VAL A 21 11.81 -4.19 5.23
C VAL A 21 10.79 -3.05 5.10
N VAL A 22 11.26 -1.80 5.05
CA VAL A 22 10.42 -0.61 4.85
C VAL A 22 9.68 -0.68 3.50
N GLY A 23 10.37 -1.04 2.42
CA GLY A 23 9.77 -1.20 1.10
C GLY A 23 8.66 -2.25 1.08
N VAL A 24 8.86 -3.40 1.74
CA VAL A 24 7.85 -4.47 1.83
C VAL A 24 6.64 -3.99 2.63
N PHE A 25 6.87 -3.28 3.73
CA PHE A 25 5.80 -2.70 4.54
C PHE A 25 4.97 -1.67 3.75
N TYR A 26 5.62 -0.86 2.91
CA TYR A 26 4.95 0.07 2.01
C TYR A 26 4.06 -0.64 0.99
N GLU A 27 4.56 -1.72 0.36
CA GLU A 27 3.79 -2.52 -0.59
C GLU A 27 2.57 -3.17 0.07
N ALA A 28 2.68 -3.63 1.33
CA ALA A 28 1.57 -4.17 2.10
C ALA A 28 0.46 -3.11 2.33
N GLY A 29 0.83 -1.87 2.63
CA GLY A 29 -0.12 -0.74 2.69
C GLY A 29 -0.79 -0.45 1.35
N GLY A 30 -0.10 -0.72 0.23
CA GLY A 30 -0.65 -0.65 -1.13
C GLY A 30 -1.93 -1.48 -1.32
N CYS A 31 -2.01 -2.67 -0.70
CA CYS A 31 -3.21 -3.51 -0.72
C CYS A 31 -4.45 -2.81 -0.12
N VAL A 32 -4.27 -1.98 0.90
CA VAL A 32 -5.36 -1.20 1.52
C VAL A 32 -5.87 -0.14 0.54
N ARG A 33 -4.99 0.48 -0.26
CA ARG A 33 -5.37 1.47 -1.27
C ARG A 33 -6.28 0.89 -2.35
N MET A 34 -6.13 -0.40 -2.65
CA MET A 34 -6.98 -1.11 -3.63
C MET A 34 -8.45 -1.16 -3.22
N LEU A 35 -8.77 -0.97 -1.93
CA LEU A 35 -10.16 -0.90 -1.45
C LEU A 35 -10.89 0.35 -1.96
N GLY A 36 -10.16 1.36 -2.46
CA GLY A 36 -10.71 2.55 -3.11
C GLY A 36 -11.48 3.47 -2.18
N ARG A 37 -11.24 3.39 -0.86
CA ARG A 37 -11.82 4.29 0.14
C ARG A 37 -10.77 5.31 0.55
N PHE A 38 -10.93 6.55 0.10
CA PHE A 38 -9.99 7.65 0.33
C PHE A 38 -9.56 7.77 1.80
N TRP A 39 -10.50 7.74 2.75
CA TRP A 39 -10.19 7.86 4.17
C TRP A 39 -9.33 6.70 4.72
N LEU A 40 -9.54 5.46 4.25
CA LEU A 40 -8.70 4.32 4.66
C LEU A 40 -7.30 4.43 4.07
N THR A 41 -7.16 4.91 2.84
CA THR A 41 -5.86 5.17 2.22
C THR A 41 -5.11 6.25 2.97
N ALA A 42 -5.75 7.38 3.25
CA ALA A 42 -5.14 8.47 4.02
C ALA A 42 -4.72 8.02 5.43
N ALA A 43 -5.58 7.28 6.14
CA ALA A 43 -5.25 6.74 7.46
C ALA A 43 -4.07 5.75 7.40
N SER A 44 -4.04 4.87 6.39
CA SER A 44 -2.94 3.93 6.19
C SER A 44 -1.63 4.62 5.85
N ASP A 45 -1.65 5.67 5.02
CA ASP A 45 -0.45 6.41 4.66
C ASP A 45 0.08 7.20 5.87
N VAL A 46 -0.79 7.84 6.66
CA VAL A 46 -0.38 8.51 7.92
C VAL A 46 0.23 7.51 8.91
N PHE A 47 -0.42 6.37 9.11
CA PHE A 47 0.09 5.31 9.98
C PHE A 47 1.45 4.79 9.50
N PHE A 48 1.57 4.54 8.18
CA PHE A 48 2.83 4.14 7.57
C PHE A 48 3.93 5.16 7.85
N TRP A 49 3.70 6.44 7.59
CA TRP A 49 4.70 7.48 7.80
C TRP A 49 5.12 7.57 9.27
N LEU A 50 4.16 7.57 10.19
CA LEU A 50 4.43 7.71 11.63
C LEU A 50 5.25 6.53 12.17
N VAL A 51 4.87 5.30 11.83
CA VAL A 51 5.59 4.10 12.27
C VAL A 51 6.96 4.01 11.60
N THR A 52 7.03 4.23 10.30
CA THR A 52 8.26 4.05 9.52
C THR A 52 9.29 5.12 9.85
N SER A 53 8.89 6.38 10.04
CA SER A 53 9.83 7.44 10.43
C SER A 53 10.39 7.21 11.82
N ALA A 54 9.54 6.84 12.79
CA ALA A 54 9.98 6.54 14.15
C ALA A 54 10.90 5.32 14.19
N ALA A 55 10.52 4.23 13.52
CA ALA A 55 11.32 3.01 13.47
C ALA A 55 12.66 3.22 12.75
N THR A 56 12.66 3.98 11.65
CA THR A 56 13.89 4.30 10.91
C THR A 56 14.80 5.20 11.73
N PHE A 57 14.26 6.19 12.45
CA PHE A 57 15.02 7.00 13.38
C PHE A 57 15.67 6.16 14.48
N LEU A 58 14.90 5.29 15.14
CA LEU A 58 15.42 4.38 16.17
C LEU A 58 16.48 3.42 15.63
N PHE A 59 16.29 2.94 14.40
CA PHE A 59 17.29 2.11 13.71
C PHE A 59 18.61 2.87 13.50
N PHE A 60 18.56 4.12 13.02
CA PHE A 60 19.76 4.95 12.87
C PHE A 60 20.42 5.26 14.22
N LEU A 61 19.63 5.52 15.25
CA LEU A 61 20.13 5.74 16.61
C LEU A 61 20.87 4.49 17.12
N TYR A 62 20.32 3.30 16.89
CA TYR A 62 20.93 2.04 17.31
C TYR A 62 22.18 1.68 16.50
N VAL A 63 22.12 1.79 15.17
CA VAL A 63 23.19 1.34 14.28
C VAL A 63 24.37 2.31 14.25
N ASN A 64 24.09 3.61 14.38
CA ASN A 64 25.08 4.66 14.16
C ASN A 64 25.23 5.63 15.33
N GLY A 65 24.67 5.32 16.49
CA GLY A 65 24.75 6.19 17.68
C GLY A 65 24.02 7.53 17.52
N GLY A 66 23.17 7.67 16.49
CA GLY A 66 22.48 8.91 16.18
C GLY A 66 23.19 9.79 15.14
N ASP A 67 24.39 9.42 14.69
CA ASP A 67 25.03 10.13 13.58
C ASP A 67 24.24 9.90 12.28
N MET A 68 23.91 10.97 11.56
CA MET A 68 23.25 10.87 10.27
C MET A 68 24.28 10.75 9.15
N ASN A 69 24.70 9.52 8.87
CA ASN A 69 25.59 9.22 7.76
C ASN A 69 24.80 9.09 6.45
N GLY A 70 25.08 9.97 5.48
CA GLY A 70 24.36 10.02 4.19
C GLY A 70 24.38 8.72 3.40
N TYR A 71 25.47 7.94 3.48
CA TYR A 71 25.56 6.65 2.79
C TYR A 71 24.62 5.58 3.37
N LEU A 72 24.29 5.66 4.67
CA LEU A 72 23.32 4.77 5.30
C LEU A 72 21.88 5.15 4.89
N LEU A 73 21.58 6.45 4.81
CA LEU A 73 20.31 6.93 4.24
C LEU A 73 20.15 6.48 2.79
N PHE A 74 21.22 6.57 1.99
CA PHE A 74 21.24 6.06 0.63
C PHE A 74 20.99 4.55 0.59
N ALA A 75 21.58 3.77 1.50
CA ALA A 75 21.35 2.32 1.58
C ALA A 75 19.89 1.98 1.89
N VAL A 76 19.27 2.66 2.88
CA VAL A 76 17.84 2.50 3.19
C VAL A 76 16.98 2.83 1.97
N PHE A 77 17.26 3.96 1.31
CA PHE A 77 16.52 4.37 0.12
C PHE A 77 16.68 3.36 -1.02
N ALA A 78 17.91 2.91 -1.29
CA ALA A 78 18.21 1.91 -2.31
C ALA A 78 17.49 0.58 -2.05
N GLY A 79 17.50 0.09 -0.80
CA GLY A 79 16.76 -1.11 -0.41
C GLY A 79 15.25 -0.98 -0.65
N ALA A 80 14.67 0.17 -0.29
CA ALA A 80 13.25 0.43 -0.49
C ALA A 80 12.88 0.52 -2.00
N VAL A 81 13.71 1.18 -2.80
CA VAL A 81 13.53 1.27 -4.26
C VAL A 81 13.66 -0.10 -4.92
N ALA A 82 14.63 -0.93 -4.50
CA ALA A 82 14.79 -2.29 -5.02
C ALA A 82 13.54 -3.13 -4.81
N VAL A 83 12.89 -3.02 -3.64
CA VAL A 83 11.59 -3.65 -3.38
C VAL A 83 10.51 -3.11 -4.31
N ARG A 84 10.42 -1.79 -4.47
CA ARG A 84 9.41 -1.20 -5.37
C ARG A 84 9.56 -1.68 -6.81
N LEU A 85 10.79 -1.82 -7.30
CA LEU A 85 11.05 -2.31 -8.66
C LEU A 85 10.73 -3.81 -8.82
N THR A 86 11.01 -4.62 -7.80
CA THR A 86 10.80 -6.08 -7.86
C THR A 86 9.35 -6.47 -7.58
N LEU A 87 8.81 -6.03 -6.45
CA LEU A 87 7.46 -6.35 -5.97
C LEU A 87 6.37 -5.41 -6.50
N GLY A 88 6.74 -4.25 -7.05
CA GLY A 88 5.76 -3.32 -7.62
C GLY A 88 4.97 -3.90 -8.79
N SER A 89 5.58 -4.78 -9.58
CA SER A 89 4.89 -5.49 -10.67
C SER A 89 3.78 -6.42 -10.13
N VAL A 90 4.04 -7.07 -9.00
CA VAL A 90 3.11 -7.98 -8.33
C VAL A 90 1.98 -7.20 -7.69
N SER A 91 2.29 -6.11 -6.97
CA SER A 91 1.26 -5.27 -6.35
C SER A 91 0.37 -4.59 -7.39
N ASP A 92 0.92 -4.14 -8.51
CA ASP A 92 0.12 -3.60 -9.62
C ASP A 92 -0.78 -4.67 -10.25
N ALA A 93 -0.29 -5.91 -10.42
CA ALA A 93 -1.08 -7.01 -10.95
C ALA A 93 -2.25 -7.39 -10.01
N VAL A 94 -1.99 -7.45 -8.69
CA VAL A 94 -3.02 -7.67 -7.68
C VAL A 94 -4.01 -6.51 -7.67
N GLY A 95 -3.53 -5.26 -7.78
CA GLY A 95 -4.34 -4.05 -7.85
C GLY A 95 -5.35 -4.08 -9.00
N ARG A 96 -4.89 -4.46 -10.19
CA ARG A 96 -5.78 -4.62 -11.36
C ARG A 96 -6.86 -5.68 -11.12
N ARG A 97 -6.49 -6.86 -10.59
CA ARG A 97 -7.47 -7.94 -10.29
C ARG A 97 -8.52 -7.51 -9.27
N VAL A 98 -8.10 -6.84 -8.20
CA VAL A 98 -9.01 -6.34 -7.16
C VAL A 98 -9.92 -5.24 -7.72
N ALA A 99 -9.37 -4.30 -8.49
CA ALA A 99 -10.14 -3.25 -9.13
C ALA A 99 -11.21 -3.81 -10.08
N ASP A 100 -10.87 -4.82 -10.89
CA ASP A 100 -11.80 -5.46 -11.80
C ASP A 100 -12.88 -6.25 -11.07
N TRP A 101 -12.53 -6.94 -9.99
CA TRP A 101 -13.50 -7.60 -9.11
C TRP A 101 -14.49 -6.59 -8.49
N LEU A 102 -13.98 -5.46 -7.97
CA LEU A 102 -14.81 -4.39 -7.41
C LEU A 102 -15.72 -3.77 -8.47
N ARG A 103 -15.21 -3.49 -9.67
CA ARG A 103 -16.00 -2.98 -10.81
C ARG A 103 -17.11 -3.95 -11.17
N LYS A 104 -16.82 -5.24 -11.30
CA LYS A 104 -17.82 -6.29 -11.59
C LYS A 104 -18.88 -6.37 -10.50
N ARG A 105 -18.48 -6.29 -9.23
CA ARG A 105 -19.42 -6.28 -8.08
C ARG A 105 -20.31 -5.04 -8.06
N ARG A 106 -19.77 -3.86 -8.36
CA ARG A 106 -20.56 -2.60 -8.48
C ARG A 106 -21.56 -2.67 -9.63
N ARG A 107 -21.16 -3.19 -10.80
CA ARG A 107 -22.07 -3.39 -11.96
C ARG A 107 -23.23 -4.32 -11.61
N ARG A 108 -22.96 -5.46 -10.97
CA ARG A 108 -24.00 -6.40 -10.50
C ARG A 108 -25.00 -5.73 -9.55
N ARG A 109 -24.52 -4.93 -8.58
CA ARG A 109 -25.40 -4.19 -7.66
C ARG A 109 -26.27 -3.14 -8.37
N LYS A 110 -25.71 -2.42 -9.36
CA LYS A 110 -26.48 -1.46 -10.16
C LYS A 110 -27.54 -2.16 -11.00
N ALA A 111 -27.21 -3.27 -11.66
CA ALA A 111 -28.14 -4.06 -12.47
C ALA A 111 -29.31 -4.60 -11.62
N ALA A 112 -29.02 -5.18 -10.44
CA ALA A 112 -30.05 -5.66 -9.52
C ALA A 112 -30.99 -4.54 -9.02
N ARG A 113 -30.45 -3.34 -8.75
CA ARG A 113 -31.26 -2.18 -8.37
C ARG A 113 -32.14 -1.68 -9.53
N ALA A 114 -31.62 -1.68 -10.76
CA ALA A 114 -32.38 -1.29 -11.94
C ALA A 114 -33.52 -2.27 -12.24
N GLU A 115 -33.27 -3.58 -12.11
CA GLU A 115 -34.30 -4.61 -12.29
C GLU A 115 -35.40 -4.51 -11.22
N LYS A 116 -35.02 -4.28 -9.95
CA LYS A 116 -36.00 -4.06 -8.87
C LYS A 116 -36.92 -2.86 -9.16
N LYS A 117 -36.34 -1.74 -9.61
CA LYS A 117 -37.10 -0.53 -9.97
C LYS A 117 -38.03 -0.75 -11.17
N ARG A 118 -37.62 -1.55 -12.17
CA ARG A 118 -38.49 -1.97 -13.29
C ARG A 118 -39.65 -2.83 -12.83
N ARG A 119 -39.43 -3.81 -11.94
CA ARG A 119 -40.50 -4.66 -11.39
C ARG A 119 -41.51 -3.87 -10.55
N GLU A 120 -41.04 -2.91 -9.76
CA GLU A 120 -41.92 -2.02 -9.00
C GLU A 120 -42.74 -1.12 -9.93
N SER A 121 -42.12 -0.49 -10.94
CA SER A 121 -42.83 0.35 -11.93
C SER A 121 -43.82 -0.45 -12.79
N GLY A 122 -43.48 -1.69 -13.15
CA GLY A 122 -44.35 -2.59 -13.90
C GLY A 122 -45.50 -3.18 -13.10
N LYS A 123 -45.48 -3.11 -11.76
CA LYS A 123 -46.64 -3.43 -10.91
C LYS A 123 -47.60 -2.26 -10.75
N ILE A 124 -47.09 -1.02 -10.82
CA ILE A 124 -47.89 0.21 -10.69
C ILE A 124 -48.71 0.48 -11.96
N LEU A 125 -48.15 0.19 -13.14
CA LEU A 125 -48.83 0.35 -14.43
C LEU A 125 -50.15 -0.45 -14.55
N PRO A 126 -50.21 -1.77 -14.29
CA PRO A 126 -51.45 -2.53 -14.40
C PRO A 126 -52.50 -2.13 -13.35
N SER A 127 -52.12 -1.63 -12.18
CA SER A 127 -53.09 -1.13 -11.18
C SER A 127 -53.74 0.20 -11.54
N LEU A 128 -53.14 1.00 -12.44
CA LEU A 128 -53.69 2.27 -12.93
C LEU A 128 -54.67 2.10 -14.10
N PHE A 129 -54.66 0.95 -14.77
CA PHE A 129 -55.56 0.62 -15.89
C PHE A 129 -56.77 -0.24 -15.47
N LEU A 130 -56.95 -0.48 -14.17
CA LEU A 130 -58.02 -1.30 -13.59
C LEU A 130 -59.15 -0.47 -12.91
N PHE A 131 -59.15 0.85 -13.09
CA PHE A 131 -60.23 1.78 -12.75
C PHE A 131 -60.76 2.43 -14.03
#